data_AF-D4GMF2-F1
#
_entry.id   AF-D4GMF2-F1
#
_cell.length_a   1.000
_cell.length_b   1.000
_cell.length_c   1.000
_cell.angle_alpha   90.00
_cell.angle_beta   90.00
_cell.angle_gamma   90.00
#
_symmetry.space_group_name_H-M   'P 1'
#
loop_
_entity.id
_entity.type
_entity.pdbx_description
1 polymer ?
#
loop_
_entity_poly.entity_id
_entity_poly.type
_entity_poly.pdbx_seq_one_letter_code
_entity_poly.pdbx_strand_id
1 'polypeptide(L)'
;MQDSEPEPELIEGLPAPDALTPADRYLELFEAVQMSGIFEDSKTFPDCSPKYDPLDVLMRYRRQKRSKEFDLSRFVAEHFYMPGINESFYVSNPDKTLNEHIDDLWPVLTKMPQQHMPHSSLLPLPKPYVVPGGRFGETYYWDSYFTMLGLAESGRDDLLRHMADNFAWLIDNYGHVPNGNRTYYLSRSQPPVFALMVELFEEDGVQGSQRYLEQLMKEYQFWMDGAGSLMPNQAYRHVVRMPDGSLLNRYWDDRDTPRDESWIEDVETARHSKRPASEVYRDLRAGAASGWDYSSRWLRNPKRLASIRTTQFIPIDLNALLYKLELMIATLSHAKGEELTALAWQKKAEARKRAITRYLWDSTAGVFRDYDWRRARFGAFTAAAVVPLFVGLATPYQAHLQAIALRHLLLSNGGLLTSMVESGEQWDKPNGWAPMQWMAVVGLNNYGEESLANEIAVNWLTTVNNFYQLHHKLVEKYDISGDRARPGGGGEYPLQDGFGWTNGVTRRLMAMYGHLMAD
;
A
#
# COMPACT_ATOMS: atom_id res chain seq x y z
N MET A 1 -29.24 20.71 22.51
CA MET A 1 -29.00 19.37 23.08
C MET A 1 -27.76 18.83 22.37
N GLN A 2 -26.79 18.31 23.13
CA GLN A 2 -25.47 17.93 22.63
C GLN A 2 -25.58 16.83 21.56
N ASP A 3 -25.32 17.20 20.30
CA ASP A 3 -24.97 16.27 19.23
C ASP A 3 -23.49 15.87 19.41
N SER A 4 -23.21 15.08 20.45
CA SER A 4 -21.94 14.38 20.54
C SER A 4 -22.01 13.16 19.63
N GLU A 5 -21.31 13.19 18.50
CA GLU A 5 -21.11 12.01 17.67
C GLU A 5 -20.45 10.89 18.51
N PRO A 6 -20.88 9.63 18.35
CA PRO A 6 -20.42 8.53 19.19
C PRO A 6 -18.92 8.27 18.99
N GLU A 7 -18.20 8.11 20.10
CA GLU A 7 -16.85 7.55 20.09
C GLU A 7 -16.89 6.14 19.46
N PRO A 8 -15.81 5.69 18.77
CA PRO A 8 -15.73 4.32 18.30
C PRO A 8 -15.86 3.35 19.48
N GLU A 9 -17.03 2.73 19.61
CA GLU A 9 -17.31 1.78 20.70
C GLU A 9 -16.33 0.61 20.67
N LEU A 10 -15.78 0.28 21.84
CA LEU A 10 -15.17 -1.02 22.09
C LEU A 10 -16.26 -2.08 21.92
N ILE A 11 -16.18 -2.87 20.84
CA ILE A 11 -17.16 -3.90 20.56
C ILE A 11 -16.98 -5.06 21.53
N GLU A 12 -17.86 -5.14 22.53
CA GLU A 12 -17.98 -6.32 23.39
C GLU A 12 -18.25 -7.57 22.54
N GLY A 13 -17.41 -8.61 22.71
CA GLY A 13 -17.56 -9.89 22.02
C GLY A 13 -16.63 -10.13 20.83
N LEU A 14 -15.81 -9.16 20.41
CA LEU A 14 -14.69 -9.45 19.51
C LEU A 14 -13.61 -10.26 20.26
N PRO A 15 -13.13 -11.39 19.70
CA PRO A 15 -12.03 -12.13 20.31
C PRO A 15 -10.78 -11.24 20.39
N ALA A 16 -9.98 -11.40 21.45
CA ALA A 16 -8.70 -10.72 21.55
C ALA A 16 -7.88 -10.99 20.28
N PRO A 17 -7.24 -9.96 19.70
CA PRO A 17 -6.55 -10.13 18.44
C PRO A 17 -5.39 -11.11 18.59
N ASP A 18 -5.51 -12.25 17.91
CA ASP A 18 -4.49 -13.30 17.89
C ASP A 18 -3.36 -12.86 16.96
N ALA A 19 -2.23 -12.45 17.52
CA ALA A 19 -1.10 -11.92 16.75
C ALA A 19 -0.20 -13.00 16.12
N LEU A 20 -0.45 -14.30 16.39
CA LEU A 20 0.39 -15.37 15.85
C LEU A 20 0.12 -15.57 14.35
N THR A 21 1.18 -15.53 13.54
CA THR A 21 1.04 -15.79 12.10
C THR A 21 0.83 -17.28 11.82
N PRO A 22 0.27 -17.64 10.64
CA PRO A 22 0.14 -19.03 10.23
C PRO A 22 1.46 -19.82 10.29
N ALA A 23 2.58 -19.22 9.89
CA ALA A 23 3.90 -19.85 9.99
C ALA A 23 4.29 -20.19 11.43
N ASP A 24 4.11 -19.25 12.37
CA ASP A 24 4.44 -19.46 13.79
C ASP A 24 3.49 -20.47 14.46
N ARG A 25 2.26 -20.54 13.96
CA ARG A 25 1.21 -21.40 14.51
C ARG A 25 1.34 -22.85 14.09
N TYR A 26 1.54 -23.08 12.79
CA TYR A 26 1.54 -24.43 12.23
C TYR A 26 2.96 -24.96 12.01
N LEU A 27 4.01 -24.15 12.23
CA LEU A 27 5.42 -24.57 12.24
C LEU A 27 5.76 -25.43 11.02
N GLU A 28 6.22 -26.67 11.24
CA GLU A 28 6.63 -27.57 10.17
C GLU A 28 5.49 -27.98 9.23
N LEU A 29 4.22 -27.88 9.65
CA LEU A 29 3.08 -28.14 8.77
C LEU A 29 2.95 -27.00 7.77
N PHE A 30 3.14 -25.75 8.22
CA PHE A 30 3.11 -24.59 7.33
C PHE A 30 4.17 -24.70 6.24
N GLU A 31 5.42 -24.93 6.64
CA GLU A 31 6.53 -25.09 5.71
C GLU A 31 6.28 -26.25 4.73
N ALA A 32 5.80 -27.39 5.22
CA ALA A 32 5.50 -28.53 4.36
C ALA A 32 4.41 -28.22 3.32
N VAL A 33 3.35 -27.51 3.71
CA VAL A 33 2.29 -27.11 2.78
C VAL A 33 2.82 -26.13 1.74
N GLN A 34 3.46 -25.04 2.17
CA GLN A 34 3.98 -24.02 1.26
C GLN A 34 5.01 -24.59 0.27
N MET A 35 5.94 -25.42 0.74
CA MET A 35 7.01 -25.98 -0.10
C MET A 35 6.53 -27.12 -1.02
N SER A 36 5.36 -27.69 -0.75
CA SER A 36 4.82 -28.79 -1.57
C SER A 36 4.16 -28.32 -2.88
N GLY A 37 3.77 -27.05 -2.97
CA GLY A 37 3.05 -26.52 -4.12
C GLY A 37 1.66 -27.14 -4.32
N ILE A 38 1.02 -27.64 -3.24
CA ILE A 38 -0.35 -28.19 -3.33
C ILE A 38 -1.40 -27.12 -3.69
N PHE A 39 -1.09 -25.85 -3.45
CA PHE A 39 -1.85 -24.69 -3.91
C PHE A 39 -1.01 -23.93 -4.94
N GLU A 40 -1.67 -23.42 -5.99
CA GLU A 40 -1.02 -22.62 -7.03
C GLU A 40 -0.55 -21.26 -6.51
N ASP A 41 -1.32 -20.65 -5.60
CA ASP A 41 -0.98 -19.38 -4.94
C ASP A 41 -0.58 -19.62 -3.48
N SER A 42 0.64 -19.21 -3.12
CA SER A 42 1.21 -19.26 -1.77
C SER A 42 0.37 -18.56 -0.71
N LYS A 43 -0.50 -17.61 -1.07
CA LYS A 43 -1.41 -16.92 -0.15
C LYS A 43 -2.62 -17.77 0.27
N THR A 44 -2.92 -18.85 -0.46
CA THR A 44 -4.09 -19.69 -0.20
C THR A 44 -4.08 -20.30 1.20
N PHE A 45 -2.97 -20.95 1.59
CA PHE A 45 -2.90 -21.64 2.88
C PHE A 45 -2.81 -20.71 4.10
N PRO A 46 -2.05 -19.59 4.07
CA PRO A 46 -2.11 -18.56 5.10
C PRO A 46 -3.52 -18.02 5.38
N ASP A 47 -4.42 -18.08 4.39
CA ASP A 47 -5.80 -17.61 4.51
C ASP A 47 -6.79 -18.69 4.97
N CYS A 48 -6.35 -19.95 5.02
CA CYS A 48 -7.14 -21.04 5.53
C CYS A 48 -7.39 -20.89 7.04
N SER A 49 -8.63 -21.14 7.47
CA SER A 49 -8.99 -21.15 8.89
C SER A 49 -9.04 -22.60 9.40
N PRO A 50 -8.50 -22.91 10.59
CA PRO A 50 -8.45 -24.29 11.05
C PRO A 50 -9.85 -24.75 11.51
N LYS A 51 -10.17 -26.02 11.25
CA LYS A 51 -11.43 -26.67 11.69
C LYS A 51 -11.40 -27.12 13.15
N TYR A 52 -10.19 -27.21 13.72
CA TYR A 52 -9.92 -27.69 15.07
C TYR A 52 -8.89 -26.77 15.73
N ASP A 53 -8.64 -26.98 17.02
CA ASP A 53 -7.57 -26.27 17.72
C ASP A 53 -6.21 -26.44 16.97
N PRO A 54 -5.45 -25.36 16.74
CA PRO A 54 -4.19 -25.43 15.99
C PRO A 54 -3.18 -26.44 16.54
N LEU A 55 -3.10 -26.60 17.86
CA LEU A 55 -2.18 -27.57 18.48
C LEU A 55 -2.61 -29.00 18.17
N ASP A 56 -3.91 -29.28 18.20
CA ASP A 56 -4.45 -30.59 17.83
C ASP A 56 -4.17 -30.92 16.36
N VAL A 57 -4.35 -29.96 15.45
CA VAL A 57 -4.01 -30.12 14.03
C VAL A 57 -2.52 -30.48 13.88
N LEU A 58 -1.64 -29.74 14.55
CA LEU A 58 -0.20 -29.97 14.48
C LEU A 58 0.20 -31.33 15.08
N MET A 59 -0.41 -31.74 16.19
CA MET A 59 -0.18 -33.06 16.79
C MET A 59 -0.64 -34.20 15.88
N ARG A 60 -1.78 -34.05 15.20
CA ARG A 60 -2.26 -35.02 14.20
C ARG A 60 -1.30 -35.10 13.02
N TYR A 61 -0.84 -33.96 12.50
CA TYR A 61 0.15 -33.92 11.43
C TYR A 61 1.43 -34.68 11.83
N ARG A 62 2.00 -34.38 13.01
CA ARG A 62 3.21 -35.04 13.53
C ARG A 62 3.07 -36.57 13.64
N ARG A 63 1.88 -37.07 14.00
CA ARG A 63 1.60 -38.51 14.09
C ARG A 63 1.46 -39.16 12.72
N GLN A 64 0.83 -38.47 11.76
CA GLN A 64 0.48 -39.06 10.47
C GLN A 64 1.56 -38.88 9.40
N LYS A 65 2.39 -37.83 9.45
CA LYS A 65 3.32 -37.45 8.38
C LYS A 65 4.38 -38.50 7.99
N ARG A 66 4.60 -39.51 8.83
CA ARG A 66 5.53 -40.63 8.58
C ARG A 66 4.85 -41.89 8.03
N SER A 67 3.52 -41.89 7.93
CA SER A 67 2.77 -43.00 7.34
C SER A 67 2.98 -43.03 5.83
N LYS A 68 3.08 -44.24 5.26
CA LYS A 68 3.16 -44.44 3.80
C LYS A 68 1.87 -44.03 3.06
N GLU A 69 0.75 -43.96 3.78
CA GLU A 69 -0.57 -43.58 3.25
C GLU A 69 -0.89 -42.09 3.49
N PHE A 70 0.07 -41.32 4.02
CA PHE A 70 -0.13 -39.90 4.28
C PHE A 70 -0.19 -39.11 2.98
N ASP A 71 -1.25 -38.32 2.83
CA ASP A 71 -1.43 -37.37 1.74
C ASP A 71 -1.65 -35.97 2.35
N LEU A 72 -0.76 -35.03 2.02
CA LEU A 72 -0.77 -33.70 2.61
C LEU A 72 -1.99 -32.89 2.16
N SER A 73 -2.41 -33.02 0.90
CA SER A 73 -3.55 -32.30 0.34
C SER A 73 -4.85 -32.73 1.04
N ARG A 74 -5.06 -34.03 1.19
CA ARG A 74 -6.18 -34.60 1.96
C ARG A 74 -6.13 -34.16 3.42
N PHE A 75 -4.95 -34.19 4.05
CA PHE A 75 -4.79 -33.74 5.43
C PHE A 75 -5.23 -32.27 5.59
N VAL A 76 -4.80 -31.39 4.68
CA VAL A 76 -5.20 -29.98 4.70
C VAL A 76 -6.71 -29.82 4.49
N ALA A 77 -7.29 -30.48 3.49
CA ALA A 77 -8.73 -30.43 3.24
C ALA A 77 -9.58 -30.91 4.43
N GLU A 78 -9.11 -31.90 5.18
CA GLU A 78 -9.79 -32.42 6.37
C GLU A 78 -9.70 -31.48 7.59
N HIS A 79 -8.61 -30.72 7.72
CA HIS A 79 -8.31 -29.94 8.93
C HIS A 79 -8.47 -28.43 8.78
N PHE A 80 -8.68 -27.93 7.56
CA PHE A 80 -8.83 -26.49 7.29
C PHE A 80 -10.06 -26.20 6.44
N TYR A 81 -10.67 -25.05 6.69
CA TYR A 81 -11.59 -24.40 5.77
C TYR A 81 -10.77 -23.62 4.75
N MET A 82 -11.01 -23.87 3.47
CA MET A 82 -10.43 -23.07 2.40
C MET A 82 -10.94 -21.64 2.48
N PRO A 83 -10.13 -20.64 2.10
CA PRO A 83 -10.61 -19.27 2.01
C PRO A 83 -11.82 -19.24 1.06
N GLY A 84 -12.89 -18.59 1.48
CA GLY A 84 -13.99 -18.28 0.57
C GLY A 84 -13.45 -17.36 -0.50
N ILE A 85 -13.41 -17.83 -1.75
CA ILE A 85 -13.24 -16.93 -2.88
C ILE A 85 -14.43 -15.97 -2.81
N ASN A 86 -14.20 -14.68 -3.00
CA ASN A 86 -15.29 -13.75 -3.27
C ASN A 86 -15.91 -14.19 -4.62
N GLU A 87 -16.79 -15.19 -4.57
CA GLU A 87 -17.68 -15.58 -5.65
C GLU A 87 -18.74 -14.49 -5.77
N SER A 88 -18.26 -13.30 -6.10
CA SER A 88 -19.09 -12.28 -6.67
C SER A 88 -19.56 -12.84 -8.01
N PHE A 89 -20.83 -13.27 -8.06
CA PHE A 89 -21.54 -13.56 -9.32
C PHE A 89 -21.77 -12.28 -10.16
N TYR A 90 -21.03 -11.20 -9.89
CA TYR A 90 -21.09 -9.99 -10.67
C TYR A 90 -20.68 -10.29 -12.10
N VAL A 91 -21.66 -10.19 -12.99
CA VAL A 91 -21.45 -10.21 -14.43
C VAL A 91 -21.53 -8.76 -14.88
N SER A 92 -20.43 -8.25 -15.44
CA SER A 92 -20.42 -6.91 -16.01
C SER A 92 -21.49 -6.77 -17.09
N ASN A 93 -22.23 -5.68 -17.05
CA ASN A 93 -23.19 -5.34 -18.09
C ASN A 93 -22.49 -4.46 -19.15
N PRO A 94 -22.33 -4.92 -20.40
CA PRO A 94 -21.71 -4.15 -21.48
C PRO A 94 -22.41 -2.83 -21.79
N ASP A 95 -23.70 -2.70 -21.48
CA ASP A 95 -24.48 -1.49 -21.75
C ASP A 95 -24.25 -0.38 -20.72
N LYS A 96 -23.52 -0.66 -19.62
CA LYS A 96 -23.22 0.33 -18.58
C LYS A 96 -22.03 1.19 -18.97
N THR A 97 -22.15 2.48 -18.69
CA THR A 97 -21.01 3.40 -18.74
C THR A 97 -19.95 3.00 -17.71
N LEU A 98 -18.72 3.48 -17.91
CA LEU A 98 -17.61 3.23 -16.99
C LEU A 98 -17.93 3.70 -15.55
N ASN A 99 -18.60 4.85 -15.39
CA ASN A 99 -19.02 5.36 -14.08
C ASN A 99 -20.03 4.43 -13.40
N GLU A 100 -21.09 4.02 -14.11
CA GLU A 100 -22.12 3.13 -13.56
C GLU A 100 -21.51 1.78 -13.16
N HIS A 101 -20.61 1.24 -13.98
CA HIS A 101 -19.91 -0.01 -13.65
C HIS A 101 -19.09 0.12 -12.36
N ILE A 102 -18.34 1.22 -12.19
CA ILE A 102 -17.58 1.48 -10.96
C ILE A 102 -18.51 1.59 -9.75
N ASP A 103 -19.59 2.36 -9.86
CA ASP A 103 -20.53 2.59 -8.76
C ASP A 103 -21.20 1.28 -8.31
N ASP A 104 -21.52 0.38 -9.25
CA ASP A 104 -22.09 -0.94 -8.98
C ASP A 104 -21.10 -1.94 -8.37
N LEU A 105 -19.79 -1.71 -8.51
CA LEU A 105 -18.77 -2.56 -7.91
C LEU A 105 -18.55 -2.26 -6.43
N TRP A 106 -18.93 -1.09 -5.90
CA TRP A 106 -18.70 -0.78 -4.49
C TRP A 106 -19.37 -1.78 -3.53
N PRO A 107 -20.66 -2.16 -3.69
CA PRO A 107 -21.26 -3.19 -2.86
C PRO A 107 -20.58 -4.56 -3.01
N VAL A 108 -20.09 -4.88 -4.21
CA VAL A 108 -19.40 -6.14 -4.52
C VAL A 108 -18.05 -6.25 -3.81
N LEU A 109 -17.31 -5.13 -3.77
CA LEU A 109 -16.01 -5.02 -3.13
C LEU A 109 -16.11 -4.76 -1.62
N THR A 110 -17.31 -4.49 -1.09
CA THR A 110 -17.51 -4.22 0.33
C THR A 110 -17.62 -5.53 1.11
N LYS A 111 -16.74 -5.70 2.10
CA LYS A 111 -16.84 -6.73 3.13
C LYS A 111 -17.59 -6.17 4.34
N MET A 112 -18.52 -6.96 4.85
CA MET A 112 -19.21 -6.67 6.11
C MET A 112 -18.41 -7.27 7.28
N PRO A 113 -18.42 -6.65 8.47
CA PRO A 113 -17.95 -7.32 9.68
C PRO A 113 -18.74 -8.61 9.87
N GLN A 114 -18.06 -9.75 9.81
CA GLN A 114 -18.67 -11.07 10.00
C GLN A 114 -18.11 -11.72 11.26
N GLN A 115 -18.74 -12.81 11.70
CA GLN A 115 -18.21 -13.63 12.78
C GLN A 115 -16.83 -14.17 12.38
N HIS A 116 -15.79 -13.72 13.07
CA HIS A 116 -14.43 -14.18 12.82
C HIS A 116 -14.31 -15.66 13.21
N MET A 117 -13.88 -16.48 12.25
CA MET A 117 -13.50 -17.85 12.57
C MET A 117 -12.34 -17.81 13.58
N PRO A 118 -12.44 -18.53 14.71
CA PRO A 118 -11.34 -18.64 15.65
C PRO A 118 -10.08 -19.07 14.93
N HIS A 119 -8.95 -18.46 15.30
CA HIS A 119 -7.65 -18.80 14.73
C HIS A 119 -7.54 -18.59 13.20
N SER A 120 -8.40 -17.75 12.61
CA SER A 120 -8.18 -17.23 11.26
C SER A 120 -6.99 -16.25 11.24
N SER A 121 -6.34 -16.11 10.09
CA SER A 121 -5.38 -15.03 9.88
C SER A 121 -6.05 -13.67 9.65
N LEU A 122 -7.34 -13.62 9.28
CA LEU A 122 -8.06 -12.36 9.08
C LEU A 122 -8.32 -11.67 10.43
N LEU A 123 -7.80 -10.46 10.56
CA LEU A 123 -8.01 -9.61 11.73
C LEU A 123 -9.39 -8.94 11.67
N PRO A 124 -10.13 -8.87 12.78
CA PRO A 124 -11.42 -8.22 12.80
C PRO A 124 -11.34 -6.73 12.55
N LEU A 125 -12.37 -6.21 11.90
CA LEU A 125 -12.60 -4.78 11.73
C LEU A 125 -14.01 -4.43 12.19
N PRO A 126 -14.18 -3.31 12.93
CA PRO A 126 -15.46 -2.96 13.53
C PRO A 126 -16.52 -2.50 12.53
N LYS A 127 -16.14 -2.02 11.35
CA LYS A 127 -17.03 -1.42 10.35
C LYS A 127 -16.85 -2.07 8.97
N PRO A 128 -17.83 -1.95 8.06
CA PRO A 128 -17.67 -2.36 6.67
C PRO A 128 -16.43 -1.72 6.01
N TYR A 129 -15.78 -2.45 5.12
CA TYR A 129 -14.59 -1.98 4.42
C TYR A 129 -14.57 -2.47 2.98
N VAL A 130 -13.95 -1.69 2.10
CA VAL A 130 -13.73 -2.08 0.71
C VAL A 130 -12.40 -2.83 0.58
N VAL A 131 -12.40 -3.91 -0.20
CA VAL A 131 -11.19 -4.67 -0.56
C VAL A 131 -10.79 -4.38 -2.01
N PRO A 132 -9.52 -4.57 -2.40
CA PRO A 132 -9.09 -4.29 -3.76
C PRO A 132 -9.79 -5.13 -4.84
N GLY A 133 -10.03 -6.42 -4.57
CA GLY A 133 -10.63 -7.37 -5.53
C GLY A 133 -9.74 -8.58 -5.82
N GLY A 134 -10.33 -9.67 -6.34
CA GLY A 134 -9.61 -10.91 -6.64
C GLY A 134 -9.08 -11.64 -5.40
N ARG A 135 -7.79 -11.99 -5.38
CA ARG A 135 -7.09 -12.68 -4.27
C ARG A 135 -7.00 -11.85 -2.98
N PHE A 136 -7.21 -10.54 -3.09
CA PHE A 136 -7.14 -9.59 -1.98
C PHE A 136 -8.49 -9.55 -1.26
N GLY A 137 -8.67 -10.49 -0.33
CA GLY A 137 -9.90 -10.66 0.47
C GLY A 137 -9.93 -9.81 1.75
N GLU A 138 -8.88 -9.02 1.98
CA GLU A 138 -8.65 -8.17 3.15
C GLU A 138 -8.50 -6.70 2.71
N THR A 139 -8.67 -5.76 3.65
CA THR A 139 -8.35 -4.35 3.38
C THR A 139 -6.84 -4.17 3.29
N TYR A 140 -6.41 -3.29 2.40
CA TYR A 140 -5.01 -2.86 2.25
C TYR A 140 -4.90 -1.37 2.56
N TYR A 141 -3.83 -0.97 3.25
CA TYR A 141 -3.74 0.36 3.83
C TYR A 141 -3.72 1.46 2.78
N TRP A 142 -2.71 1.50 1.90
CA TRP A 142 -2.58 2.64 0.98
C TRP A 142 -3.57 2.61 -0.18
N ASP A 143 -3.96 1.41 -0.65
CA ASP A 143 -5.01 1.19 -1.65
C ASP A 143 -6.30 1.89 -1.25
N SER A 144 -6.64 1.79 0.03
CA SER A 144 -7.87 2.32 0.60
C SER A 144 -8.01 3.83 0.43
N TYR A 145 -6.93 4.62 0.51
CA TYR A 145 -7.02 6.06 0.24
C TYR A 145 -7.47 6.32 -1.21
N PHE A 146 -6.87 5.62 -2.16
CA PHE A 146 -7.21 5.79 -3.57
C PHE A 146 -8.60 5.26 -3.89
N THR A 147 -9.05 4.19 -3.22
CA THR A 147 -10.45 3.74 -3.29
C THR A 147 -11.41 4.79 -2.73
N MET A 148 -11.07 5.40 -1.60
CA MET A 148 -11.88 6.43 -0.95
C MET A 148 -12.12 7.65 -1.86
N LEU A 149 -11.19 8.00 -2.75
CA LEU A 149 -11.43 9.05 -3.76
C LEU A 149 -12.67 8.78 -4.62
N GLY A 150 -12.88 7.54 -5.03
CA GLY A 150 -14.08 7.17 -5.80
C GLY A 150 -15.32 7.08 -4.92
N LEU A 151 -15.18 6.60 -3.68
CA LEU A 151 -16.29 6.57 -2.74
C LEU A 151 -16.85 7.97 -2.46
N ALA A 152 -15.97 8.97 -2.32
CA ALA A 152 -16.36 10.37 -2.19
C ALA A 152 -17.19 10.84 -3.40
N GLU A 153 -16.71 10.57 -4.61
CA GLU A 153 -17.42 10.91 -5.86
C GLU A 153 -18.74 10.16 -6.06
N SER A 154 -18.84 8.96 -5.52
CA SER A 154 -20.07 8.15 -5.54
C SER A 154 -21.01 8.48 -4.38
N GLY A 155 -20.70 9.47 -3.54
CA GLY A 155 -21.53 9.88 -2.39
C GLY A 155 -21.61 8.84 -1.27
N ARG A 156 -20.59 8.00 -1.13
CA ARG A 156 -20.49 6.92 -0.12
C ARG A 156 -19.76 7.38 1.15
N ASP A 157 -20.21 8.49 1.72
CA ASP A 157 -19.68 9.07 2.96
C ASP A 157 -19.73 8.09 4.13
N ASP A 158 -20.69 7.15 4.11
CA ASP A 158 -20.79 6.06 5.06
C ASP A 158 -19.52 5.19 5.04
N LEU A 159 -19.08 4.77 3.86
CA LEU A 159 -17.87 3.96 3.71
C LEU A 159 -16.59 4.75 3.97
N LEU A 160 -16.55 6.04 3.62
CA LEU A 160 -15.42 6.91 3.98
C LEU A 160 -15.18 6.90 5.50
N ARG A 161 -16.24 7.18 6.28
CA ARG A 161 -16.20 7.16 7.75
C ARG A 161 -15.84 5.77 8.28
N HIS A 162 -16.48 4.73 7.78
CA HIS A 162 -16.21 3.35 8.22
C HIS A 162 -14.77 2.91 7.98
N MET A 163 -14.18 3.24 6.83
CA MET A 163 -12.80 2.88 6.52
C MET A 163 -11.81 3.64 7.42
N ALA A 164 -12.01 4.95 7.64
CA ALA A 164 -11.17 5.71 8.56
C ALA A 164 -11.28 5.20 10.02
N ASP A 165 -12.49 4.85 10.47
CA ASP A 165 -12.73 4.25 11.78
C ASP A 165 -12.02 2.90 11.94
N ASN A 166 -12.02 2.08 10.88
CA ASN A 166 -11.29 0.81 10.86
C ASN A 166 -9.78 1.04 10.98
N PHE A 167 -9.20 2.02 10.28
CA PHE A 167 -7.77 2.34 10.39
C PHE A 167 -7.39 2.91 11.76
N ALA A 168 -8.22 3.79 12.32
CA ALA A 168 -8.08 4.26 13.68
C ALA A 168 -8.07 3.10 14.69
N TRP A 169 -9.02 2.16 14.53
CA TRP A 169 -9.09 0.95 15.36
C TRP A 169 -7.85 0.07 15.22
N LEU A 170 -7.32 -0.12 14.00
CA LEU A 170 -6.07 -0.86 13.78
C LEU A 170 -4.89 -0.20 14.50
N ILE A 171 -4.77 1.13 14.43
CA ILE A 171 -3.73 1.89 15.14
C ILE A 171 -3.87 1.69 16.66
N ASP A 172 -5.08 1.75 17.20
CA ASP A 172 -5.31 1.62 18.64
C ASP A 172 -5.04 0.21 19.17
N ASN A 173 -5.26 -0.83 18.36
CA ASN A 173 -5.09 -2.23 18.76
C ASN A 173 -3.69 -2.80 18.46
N TYR A 174 -3.03 -2.32 17.40
CA TYR A 174 -1.75 -2.87 16.92
C TYR A 174 -0.60 -1.83 16.90
N GLY A 175 -0.88 -0.60 17.31
CA GLY A 175 0.08 0.51 17.34
C GLY A 175 0.39 1.13 15.98
N HIS A 176 -0.14 0.57 14.89
CA HIS A 176 0.03 1.04 13.53
C HIS A 176 -1.05 0.43 12.62
N VAL A 177 -1.18 0.96 11.40
CA VAL A 177 -1.96 0.28 10.36
C VAL A 177 -1.07 -0.80 9.72
N PRO A 178 -1.39 -2.10 9.82
CA PRO A 178 -0.67 -3.15 9.11
C PRO A 178 -0.86 -3.04 7.60
N ASN A 179 0.00 -3.67 6.80
CA ASN A 179 -0.10 -3.70 5.34
C ASN A 179 -1.52 -4.04 4.85
N GLY A 180 -2.12 -5.06 5.46
CA GLY A 180 -3.56 -5.32 5.41
C GLY A 180 -4.03 -5.99 6.70
N ASN A 181 -5.34 -6.20 6.88
CA ASN A 181 -5.89 -6.76 8.12
C ASN A 181 -5.70 -8.29 8.24
N ARG A 182 -4.45 -8.76 8.17
CA ARG A 182 -4.06 -10.17 8.39
C ARG A 182 -2.95 -10.28 9.43
N THR A 183 -2.91 -11.37 10.19
CA THR A 183 -1.88 -11.59 11.24
C THR A 183 -0.46 -11.55 10.68
N TYR A 184 -0.24 -12.13 9.50
CA TYR A 184 1.06 -12.13 8.82
C TYR A 184 1.48 -10.76 8.24
N TYR A 185 0.60 -9.76 8.31
CA TYR A 185 0.89 -8.37 7.98
C TYR A 185 1.20 -7.49 9.20
N LEU A 186 0.97 -7.96 10.44
CA LEU A 186 1.27 -7.18 11.66
C LEU A 186 2.74 -6.81 11.85
N SER A 187 3.66 -7.42 11.10
CA SER A 187 5.09 -7.11 11.17
C SER A 187 5.50 -5.88 10.36
N ARG A 188 4.59 -5.29 9.56
CA ARG A 188 4.87 -4.14 8.70
C ARG A 188 3.62 -3.31 8.42
N SER A 189 3.84 -2.04 8.13
CA SER A 189 2.82 -1.15 7.58
C SER A 189 2.86 -1.15 6.03
N GLN A 190 2.34 -0.07 5.45
CA GLN A 190 2.37 0.32 4.04
C GLN A 190 2.63 1.84 3.94
N PRO A 191 2.69 2.48 2.76
CA PRO A 191 2.83 3.94 2.67
C PRO A 191 1.78 4.67 3.55
N PRO A 192 2.19 5.58 4.45
CA PRO A 192 1.29 6.14 5.46
C PRO A 192 0.37 7.21 4.88
N VAL A 193 -0.85 6.80 4.55
CA VAL A 193 -1.86 7.65 3.91
C VAL A 193 -3.04 8.00 4.82
N PHE A 194 -3.04 7.60 6.10
CA PHE A 194 -4.14 7.92 7.02
C PHE A 194 -4.35 9.43 7.16
N ALA A 195 -3.27 10.23 7.17
CA ALA A 195 -3.36 11.68 7.11
C ALA A 195 -4.08 12.20 5.85
N LEU A 196 -3.90 11.53 4.71
CA LEU A 196 -4.61 11.87 3.45
C LEU A 196 -6.07 11.45 3.49
N MET A 197 -6.38 10.32 4.13
CA MET A 197 -7.78 9.89 4.35
C MET A 197 -8.53 10.89 5.22
N VAL A 198 -7.87 11.42 6.26
CA VAL A 198 -8.44 12.46 7.13
C VAL A 198 -8.57 13.80 6.40
N GLU A 199 -7.60 14.16 5.54
CA GLU A 199 -7.71 15.35 4.69
C GLU A 199 -8.90 15.28 3.73
N LEU A 200 -9.10 14.11 3.10
CA LEU A 200 -10.19 13.88 2.15
C LEU A 200 -11.56 14.18 2.78
N PHE A 201 -11.70 13.96 4.10
CA PHE A 201 -12.95 14.28 4.79
C PHE A 201 -13.23 15.78 4.75
N GLU A 202 -12.22 16.61 4.94
CA GLU A 202 -12.37 18.07 4.91
C GLU A 202 -12.65 18.57 3.49
N GLU A 203 -11.97 18.00 2.49
CA GLU A 203 -12.14 18.35 1.08
C GLU A 203 -13.55 18.03 0.56
N ASP A 204 -14.12 16.88 0.94
CA ASP A 204 -15.45 16.43 0.48
C ASP A 204 -16.56 16.72 1.52
N GLY A 205 -16.29 17.54 2.53
CA GLY A 205 -17.31 18.06 3.46
C GLY A 205 -17.78 17.09 4.56
N VAL A 206 -17.10 15.96 4.73
CA VAL A 206 -17.33 15.00 5.83
C VAL A 206 -16.81 15.56 7.15
N GLN A 207 -17.71 15.75 8.11
CA GLN A 207 -17.34 16.25 9.44
C GLN A 207 -16.61 15.19 10.28
N GLY A 208 -15.84 15.66 11.28
CA GLY A 208 -15.25 14.79 12.32
C GLY A 208 -13.76 14.44 12.17
N SER A 209 -13.03 15.06 11.24
CA SER A 209 -11.58 14.82 11.01
C SER A 209 -10.74 14.95 12.30
N GLN A 210 -11.08 15.92 13.17
CA GLN A 210 -10.36 16.22 14.42
C GLN A 210 -10.30 15.07 15.43
N ARG A 211 -11.20 14.08 15.34
CA ARG A 211 -11.23 12.94 16.26
C ARG A 211 -10.04 12.00 16.06
N TYR A 212 -9.44 12.00 14.87
CA TYR A 212 -8.32 11.11 14.52
C TYR A 212 -6.95 11.67 14.92
N LEU A 213 -6.88 12.84 15.55
CA LEU A 213 -5.61 13.48 15.93
C LEU A 213 -4.72 12.54 16.77
N GLU A 214 -5.31 11.83 17.74
CA GLU A 214 -4.56 10.91 18.60
C GLU A 214 -3.99 9.73 17.80
N GLN A 215 -4.78 9.15 16.89
CA GLN A 215 -4.34 8.03 16.06
C GLN A 215 -3.26 8.46 15.05
N LEU A 216 -3.35 9.66 14.47
CA LEU A 216 -2.28 10.23 13.64
C LEU A 216 -0.97 10.40 14.44
N MET A 217 -1.06 10.85 15.68
CA MET A 217 0.11 10.95 16.57
C MET A 217 0.68 9.57 16.94
N LYS A 218 -0.16 8.55 17.18
CA LYS A 218 0.26 7.16 17.43
C LYS A 218 0.93 6.55 16.20
N GLU A 219 0.37 6.75 15.01
CA GLU A 219 1.00 6.29 13.77
C GLU A 219 2.36 6.96 13.56
N TYR A 220 2.48 8.26 13.81
CA TYR A 220 3.77 8.94 13.75
C TYR A 220 4.80 8.33 14.72
N GLN A 221 4.38 7.97 15.94
CA GLN A 221 5.25 7.32 16.91
C GLN A 221 5.76 5.97 16.41
N PHE A 222 4.93 5.18 15.72
CA PHE A 222 5.37 3.95 15.07
C PHE A 222 6.49 4.21 14.05
N TRP A 223 6.31 5.19 13.16
CA TRP A 223 7.33 5.52 12.16
C TRP A 223 8.61 6.08 12.78
N MET A 224 8.52 6.76 13.92
CA MET A 224 9.64 7.41 14.60
C MET A 224 10.23 6.59 15.76
N ASP A 225 9.83 5.33 15.92
CA ASP A 225 10.31 4.48 17.00
C ASP A 225 11.85 4.37 17.01
N GLY A 226 12.44 4.50 18.21
CA GLY A 226 13.89 4.49 18.43
C GLY A 226 14.67 5.72 17.94
N ALA A 227 14.02 6.75 17.38
CA ALA A 227 14.70 7.94 16.86
C ALA A 227 15.60 8.63 17.90
N GLY A 228 15.15 8.71 19.15
CA GLY A 228 15.86 9.42 20.23
C GLY A 228 17.19 8.77 20.65
N SER A 229 17.37 7.47 20.38
CA SER A 229 18.58 6.72 20.74
C SER A 229 19.62 6.60 19.62
N LEU A 230 19.28 7.01 18.40
CA LEU A 230 20.17 6.84 17.25
C LEU A 230 21.33 7.83 17.28
N MET A 231 22.55 7.36 17.05
CA MET A 231 23.69 8.20 16.70
C MET A 231 23.70 8.48 15.19
N PRO A 232 24.39 9.53 14.70
CA PRO A 232 24.54 9.75 13.26
C PRO A 232 25.06 8.51 12.52
N ASN A 233 24.53 8.26 11.31
CA ASN A 233 24.77 7.08 10.48
C ASN A 233 24.27 5.75 11.07
N GLN A 234 23.32 5.79 12.00
CA GLN A 234 22.63 4.61 12.49
C GLN A 234 21.18 4.57 12.00
N ALA A 235 20.63 3.36 12.01
CA ALA A 235 19.24 3.11 11.72
C ALA A 235 18.67 2.11 12.72
N TYR A 236 17.41 2.31 13.11
CA TYR A 236 16.65 1.39 13.93
C TYR A 236 15.23 1.36 13.37
N ARG A 237 14.75 0.16 13.03
CA ARG A 237 13.48 -0.06 12.32
C ARG A 237 13.34 0.92 11.14
N HIS A 238 12.31 1.76 11.20
CA HIS A 238 11.95 2.74 10.18
C HIS A 238 12.80 4.02 10.18
N VAL A 239 13.59 4.29 11.22
CA VAL A 239 14.29 5.57 11.35
C VAL A 239 15.76 5.44 10.95
N VAL A 240 16.26 6.43 10.20
CA VAL A 240 17.68 6.61 9.89
C VAL A 240 18.10 8.00 10.34
N ARG A 241 19.16 8.07 11.16
CA ARG A 241 19.80 9.34 11.52
C ARG A 241 20.93 9.63 10.55
N MET A 242 20.75 10.66 9.73
CA MET A 242 21.69 11.08 8.69
C MET A 242 22.98 11.66 9.30
N PRO A 243 24.07 11.80 8.51
CA PRO A 243 25.35 12.32 9.01
C PRO A 243 25.25 13.68 9.71
N ASP A 244 24.36 14.56 9.26
CA ASP A 244 24.14 15.90 9.84
C ASP A 244 23.22 15.88 11.07
N GLY A 245 22.78 14.70 11.51
CA GLY A 245 21.89 14.51 12.64
C GLY A 245 20.41 14.62 12.30
N SER A 246 20.04 14.95 11.06
CA SER A 246 18.64 14.92 10.62
C SER A 246 18.08 13.50 10.63
N LEU A 247 16.76 13.40 10.80
CA LEU A 247 16.05 12.13 10.83
C LEU A 247 15.20 12.00 9.56
N LEU A 248 15.36 10.87 8.88
CA LEU A 248 14.53 10.45 7.76
C LEU A 248 14.12 9.00 7.98
N ASN A 249 13.15 8.53 7.21
CA ASN A 249 12.57 7.22 7.37
C ASN A 249 12.85 6.31 6.17
N ARG A 250 12.78 5.01 6.43
CA ARG A 250 12.86 3.92 5.45
C ARG A 250 11.74 2.91 5.68
N TYR A 251 11.39 2.17 4.64
CA TYR A 251 10.56 0.99 4.81
C TYR A 251 11.33 -0.11 5.54
N TRP A 252 10.63 -0.81 6.42
CA TRP A 252 11.13 -1.85 7.30
C TRP A 252 9.98 -2.81 7.63
N ASP A 253 10.30 -4.06 7.89
CA ASP A 253 9.41 -5.07 8.47
C ASP A 253 10.16 -5.66 9.67
N ASP A 254 9.47 -5.97 10.77
CA ASP A 254 10.10 -6.46 12.00
C ASP A 254 10.51 -7.94 11.97
N ARG A 255 10.13 -8.67 10.94
CA ARG A 255 10.56 -10.05 10.68
C ARG A 255 11.61 -10.13 9.56
N ASP A 256 12.45 -11.14 9.66
CA ASP A 256 13.46 -11.54 8.67
C ASP A 256 13.31 -13.01 8.27
N THR A 257 12.08 -13.51 8.27
CA THR A 257 11.70 -14.84 7.77
C THR A 257 11.01 -14.70 6.40
N PRO A 258 10.82 -15.78 5.62
CA PRO A 258 9.99 -15.71 4.42
C PRO A 258 8.58 -15.16 4.74
N ARG A 259 7.97 -14.42 3.81
CA ARG A 259 6.57 -13.97 3.90
C ARG A 259 5.64 -15.18 3.93
N ASP A 260 4.64 -15.17 4.81
CA ASP A 260 3.69 -16.27 4.91
C ASP A 260 2.93 -16.43 3.59
N GLU A 261 2.54 -15.31 2.98
CA GLU A 261 1.77 -15.22 1.73
C GLU A 261 2.58 -15.46 0.44
N SER A 262 3.91 -15.53 0.53
CA SER A 262 4.83 -15.73 -0.61
C SER A 262 6.06 -16.56 -0.17
N TRP A 263 5.81 -17.64 0.58
CA TRP A 263 6.84 -18.37 1.31
C TRP A 263 7.86 -19.04 0.40
N ILE A 264 7.39 -19.81 -0.60
CA ILE A 264 8.28 -20.54 -1.50
C ILE A 264 9.06 -19.56 -2.39
N GLU A 265 8.43 -18.48 -2.85
CA GLU A 265 9.01 -17.43 -3.67
C GLU A 265 10.16 -16.72 -2.94
N ASP A 266 9.94 -16.38 -1.67
CA ASP A 266 10.97 -15.78 -0.82
C ASP A 266 12.13 -16.74 -0.58
N VAL A 267 11.84 -18.00 -0.24
CA VAL A 267 12.86 -19.05 -0.02
C VAL A 267 13.72 -19.24 -1.28
N GLU A 268 13.11 -19.38 -2.45
CA GLU A 268 13.84 -19.51 -3.71
C GLU A 268 14.64 -18.24 -4.03
N THR A 269 14.08 -17.05 -3.80
CA THR A 269 14.80 -15.79 -4.01
C THR A 269 16.06 -15.69 -3.16
N ALA A 270 15.96 -16.06 -1.88
CA ALA A 270 17.10 -16.07 -0.97
C ALA A 270 18.17 -17.09 -1.36
N ARG A 271 17.78 -18.29 -1.87
CA ARG A 271 18.72 -19.30 -2.40
C ARG A 271 19.57 -18.77 -3.57
N HIS A 272 19.02 -17.87 -4.37
CA HIS A 272 19.75 -17.22 -5.47
C HIS A 272 20.61 -16.02 -5.02
N SER A 273 20.77 -15.78 -3.72
CA SER A 273 21.61 -14.73 -3.15
C SER A 273 22.87 -15.28 -2.48
N LYS A 274 23.90 -14.44 -2.42
CA LYS A 274 25.10 -14.70 -1.60
C LYS A 274 25.03 -14.00 -0.23
N ARG A 275 23.99 -13.20 0.00
CA ARG A 275 23.75 -12.52 1.28
C ARG A 275 23.12 -13.50 2.28
N PRO A 276 23.23 -13.25 3.60
CA PRO A 276 22.45 -13.99 4.58
C PRO A 276 20.97 -13.98 4.20
N ALA A 277 20.30 -15.14 4.25
CA ALA A 277 18.90 -15.27 3.84
C ALA A 277 17.98 -14.31 4.61
N SER A 278 18.21 -14.15 5.92
CA SER A 278 17.49 -13.20 6.77
C SER A 278 17.54 -11.76 6.27
N GLU A 279 18.69 -11.30 5.74
CA GLU A 279 18.77 -9.97 5.15
C GLU A 279 17.96 -9.85 3.86
N VAL A 280 17.93 -10.90 3.03
CA VAL A 280 17.14 -10.93 1.79
C VAL A 280 15.66 -10.90 2.14
N TYR A 281 15.22 -11.73 3.09
CA TYR A 281 13.84 -11.76 3.57
C TYR A 281 13.40 -10.40 4.14
N ARG A 282 14.25 -9.76 4.96
CA ARG A 282 13.97 -8.41 5.48
C ARG A 282 13.76 -7.39 4.36
N ASP A 283 14.59 -7.42 3.32
CA ASP A 283 14.48 -6.49 2.19
C ASP A 283 13.28 -6.80 1.28
N LEU A 284 12.89 -8.08 1.12
CA LEU A 284 11.67 -8.50 0.43
C LEU A 284 10.42 -8.03 1.17
N ARG A 285 10.36 -8.24 2.48
CA ARG A 285 9.28 -7.75 3.35
C ARG A 285 9.20 -6.22 3.38
N ALA A 286 10.34 -5.54 3.45
CA ALA A 286 10.39 -4.09 3.35
C ALA A 286 9.96 -3.57 1.96
N GLY A 287 10.17 -4.34 0.89
CA GLY A 287 9.64 -4.05 -0.45
C GLY A 287 8.10 -4.14 -0.47
N ALA A 288 7.52 -5.13 0.19
CA ALA A 288 6.07 -5.21 0.38
C ALA A 288 5.54 -4.08 1.27
N ALA A 289 6.29 -3.69 2.32
CA ALA A 289 5.94 -2.54 3.16
C ALA A 289 5.99 -1.21 2.41
N SER A 290 6.71 -1.13 1.29
CA SER A 290 6.73 0.08 0.46
C SER A 290 5.53 0.17 -0.49
N GLY A 291 4.73 -0.89 -0.60
CA GLY A 291 3.72 -1.04 -1.67
C GLY A 291 4.32 -1.20 -3.07
N TRP A 292 5.65 -1.40 -3.21
CA TRP A 292 6.35 -1.52 -4.49
C TRP A 292 7.10 -2.84 -4.58
N ASP A 293 6.38 -3.94 -4.34
CA ASP A 293 6.83 -5.33 -4.41
C ASP A 293 6.53 -5.95 -5.79
N TYR A 294 7.47 -6.05 -6.74
CA TYR A 294 8.83 -5.54 -6.67
C TYR A 294 9.14 -4.54 -7.78
N SER A 295 10.27 -3.85 -7.59
CA SER A 295 10.73 -2.78 -8.47
C SER A 295 12.25 -2.74 -8.50
N SER A 296 12.79 -2.43 -9.68
CA SER A 296 14.19 -2.07 -9.93
C SER A 296 14.68 -0.94 -9.03
N ARG A 297 13.77 -0.09 -8.56
CA ARG A 297 13.97 0.95 -7.52
C ARG A 297 14.76 0.42 -6.32
N TRP A 298 14.50 -0.82 -5.91
CA TRP A 298 15.12 -1.45 -4.74
C TRP A 298 16.30 -2.37 -5.06
N LEU A 299 16.58 -2.62 -6.34
CA LEU A 299 17.51 -3.66 -6.76
C LEU A 299 18.92 -3.10 -6.98
N ARG A 300 19.95 -3.92 -6.72
CA ARG A 300 21.30 -3.61 -7.21
C ARG A 300 21.44 -3.95 -8.69
N ASN A 301 20.86 -5.07 -9.10
CA ASN A 301 20.74 -5.49 -10.49
C ASN A 301 19.25 -5.48 -10.83
N PRO A 302 18.80 -4.62 -11.76
CA PRO A 302 17.38 -4.45 -12.07
C PRO A 302 16.70 -5.71 -12.64
N LYS A 303 17.45 -6.73 -13.07
CA LYS A 303 16.93 -7.98 -13.63
C LYS A 303 16.97 -9.15 -12.63
N ARG A 304 17.28 -8.89 -11.36
CA ARG A 304 17.47 -9.94 -10.35
C ARG A 304 16.93 -9.52 -9.00
N LEU A 305 15.76 -10.04 -8.64
CA LEU A 305 15.10 -9.82 -7.36
C LEU A 305 15.99 -10.16 -6.16
N ALA A 306 16.78 -11.23 -6.22
CA ALA A 306 17.73 -11.61 -5.15
C ALA A 306 18.82 -10.55 -4.85
N SER A 307 18.88 -9.46 -5.63
CA SER A 307 19.73 -8.29 -5.39
C SER A 307 19.04 -7.12 -4.69
N ILE A 308 17.78 -7.31 -4.26
CA ILE A 308 16.96 -6.36 -3.50
C ILE A 308 17.68 -5.90 -2.23
N ARG A 309 17.49 -4.63 -1.87
CA ARG A 309 18.18 -3.97 -0.73
C ARG A 309 17.38 -2.77 -0.21
N THR A 310 16.06 -2.92 -0.12
CA THR A 310 15.08 -1.88 0.22
C THR A 310 15.47 -1.09 1.47
N THR A 311 15.92 -1.76 2.53
CA THR A 311 16.27 -1.14 3.82
C THR A 311 17.53 -0.24 3.76
N GLN A 312 18.24 -0.23 2.63
CA GLN A 312 19.40 0.64 2.37
C GLN A 312 19.01 1.98 1.73
N PHE A 313 17.74 2.16 1.36
CA PHE A 313 17.25 3.39 0.75
C PHE A 313 16.45 4.23 1.75
N ILE A 314 16.57 5.54 1.61
CA ILE A 314 15.69 6.55 2.17
C ILE A 314 14.69 6.92 1.06
N PRO A 315 13.44 6.43 1.12
CA PRO A 315 12.48 6.62 0.04
C PRO A 315 11.92 8.04 0.00
N ILE A 316 11.84 8.65 -1.17
CA ILE A 316 11.27 10.00 -1.33
C ILE A 316 9.78 10.04 -0.99
N ASP A 317 9.02 9.06 -1.44
CA ASP A 317 7.59 8.92 -1.20
C ASP A 317 7.27 8.82 0.29
N LEU A 318 7.92 7.90 1.02
CA LEU A 318 7.70 7.74 2.46
C LEU A 318 7.95 9.04 3.22
N ASN A 319 9.06 9.72 2.92
CA ASN A 319 9.42 10.93 3.65
C ASN A 319 8.51 12.11 3.28
N ALA A 320 8.01 12.19 2.05
CA ALA A 320 6.99 13.15 1.66
C ALA A 320 5.64 12.88 2.35
N LEU A 321 5.22 11.62 2.48
CA LEU A 321 4.00 11.25 3.20
C LEU A 321 4.11 11.53 4.70
N LEU A 322 5.27 11.31 5.32
CA LEU A 322 5.49 11.67 6.73
C LEU A 322 5.55 13.19 6.96
N TYR A 323 6.01 13.97 5.96
CA TYR A 323 5.88 15.43 5.99
C TYR A 323 4.40 15.82 6.00
N LYS A 324 3.58 15.18 5.17
CA LYS A 324 2.13 15.40 5.14
C LYS A 324 1.46 15.04 6.47
N LEU A 325 1.85 13.92 7.07
CA LEU A 325 1.39 13.52 8.40
C LEU A 325 1.75 14.58 9.48
N GLU A 326 2.99 15.07 9.49
CA GLU A 326 3.43 16.11 10.42
C GLU A 326 2.64 17.43 10.23
N LEU A 327 2.32 17.80 8.99
CA LEU A 327 1.47 18.95 8.69
C LEU A 327 0.03 18.73 9.15
N MET A 328 -0.56 17.57 8.88
CA MET A 328 -1.95 17.27 9.26
C MET A 328 -2.11 17.31 10.78
N ILE A 329 -1.17 16.74 11.53
CA ILE A 329 -1.18 16.83 13.00
C ILE A 329 -1.09 18.29 13.46
N ALA A 330 -0.25 19.11 12.82
CA ALA A 330 -0.17 20.53 13.14
C ALA A 330 -1.51 21.26 12.88
N THR A 331 -2.14 21.02 11.73
CA THR A 331 -3.43 21.61 11.35
C THR A 331 -4.53 21.25 12.33
N LEU A 332 -4.70 19.95 12.62
CA LEU A 332 -5.75 19.49 13.55
C LEU A 332 -5.49 19.94 14.98
N SER A 333 -4.22 20.01 15.42
CA SER A 333 -3.87 20.56 16.73
C SER A 333 -4.27 22.03 16.84
N HIS A 334 -4.00 22.83 15.81
CA HIS A 334 -4.42 24.23 15.75
C HIS A 334 -5.95 24.35 15.78
N ALA A 335 -6.66 23.53 14.99
CA ALA A 335 -8.12 23.52 14.95
C ALA A 335 -8.77 23.14 16.31
N LYS A 336 -8.08 22.36 17.15
CA LYS A 336 -8.49 22.05 18.54
C LYS A 336 -8.06 23.11 19.58
N GLY A 337 -7.38 24.18 19.16
CA GLY A 337 -6.86 25.23 20.04
C GLY A 337 -5.54 24.88 20.76
N GLU A 338 -4.84 23.81 20.32
CA GLU A 338 -3.56 23.37 20.90
C GLU A 338 -2.35 24.04 20.20
N GLU A 339 -2.22 25.36 20.34
CA GLU A 339 -1.25 26.16 19.57
C GLU A 339 0.23 25.74 19.77
N LEU A 340 0.63 25.39 20.99
CA LEU A 340 2.00 24.96 21.26
C LEU A 340 2.30 23.61 20.60
N THR A 341 1.32 22.69 20.60
CA THR A 341 1.39 21.40 19.92
C THR A 341 1.52 21.64 18.41
N ALA A 342 0.64 22.47 17.83
CA ALA A 342 0.66 22.81 16.41
C ALA A 342 2.03 23.36 15.97
N LEU A 343 2.57 24.34 16.70
CA LEU A 343 3.88 24.93 16.39
C LEU A 343 5.03 23.91 16.50
N ALA A 344 4.97 22.99 17.47
CA ALA A 344 5.98 21.94 17.62
C ALA A 344 5.96 20.97 16.41
N TRP A 345 4.78 20.61 15.92
CA TRP A 345 4.62 19.76 14.73
C TRP A 345 5.01 20.47 13.44
N GLN A 346 4.68 21.76 13.29
CA GLN A 346 5.16 22.55 12.16
C GLN A 346 6.70 22.59 12.10
N LYS A 347 7.37 22.71 13.25
CA LYS A 347 8.85 22.63 13.31
C LYS A 347 9.39 21.27 12.88
N LYS A 348 8.68 20.18 13.16
CA LYS A 348 9.03 18.82 12.69
C LYS A 348 8.91 18.71 11.17
N ALA A 349 7.77 19.14 10.62
CA ALA A 349 7.54 19.20 9.17
C ALA A 349 8.63 20.01 8.46
N GLU A 350 8.98 21.18 8.98
CA GLU A 350 10.05 22.01 8.41
C GLU A 350 11.44 21.38 8.51
N ALA A 351 11.73 20.67 9.61
CA ALA A 351 12.99 19.92 9.74
C ALA A 351 13.07 18.78 8.71
N ARG A 352 11.98 18.05 8.50
CA ARG A 352 11.89 16.99 7.49
C ARG A 352 12.01 17.54 6.08
N LYS A 353 11.31 18.62 5.77
CA LYS A 353 11.41 19.31 4.47
C LYS A 353 12.86 19.67 4.13
N ARG A 354 13.59 20.28 5.09
CA ARG A 354 15.03 20.57 4.92
C ARG A 354 15.87 19.32 4.68
N ALA A 355 15.61 18.23 5.41
CA ALA A 355 16.32 16.97 5.23
C ALA A 355 16.02 16.33 3.86
N ILE A 356 14.76 16.35 3.40
CA ILE A 356 14.35 15.90 2.06
C ILE A 356 15.05 16.72 0.98
N THR A 357 15.03 18.06 1.07
CA THR A 357 15.74 18.92 0.11
C THR A 357 17.24 18.67 0.09
N ARG A 358 17.85 18.29 1.22
CA ARG A 358 19.29 18.00 1.28
C ARG A 358 19.66 16.65 0.67
N TYR A 359 18.92 15.60 1.02
CA TYR A 359 19.32 14.22 0.75
C TYR A 359 18.61 13.60 -0.44
N LEU A 360 17.41 14.08 -0.78
CA LEU A 360 16.53 13.44 -1.76
C LEU A 360 16.26 14.31 -3.01
N TRP A 361 16.70 15.56 -3.03
CA TRP A 361 16.68 16.41 -4.23
C TRP A 361 18.03 16.35 -4.95
N ASP A 362 18.05 15.80 -6.17
CA ASP A 362 19.22 15.93 -7.04
C ASP A 362 19.16 17.24 -7.83
N SER A 363 19.90 18.25 -7.35
CA SER A 363 20.00 19.53 -8.04
C SER A 363 20.68 19.45 -9.41
N THR A 364 21.48 18.41 -9.67
CA THR A 364 22.14 18.24 -10.98
C THR A 364 21.16 17.69 -12.03
N ALA A 365 20.35 16.69 -11.67
CA ALA A 365 19.32 16.15 -12.55
C ALA A 365 17.99 16.92 -12.49
N GLY A 366 17.79 17.80 -11.51
CA GLY A 366 16.55 18.57 -11.35
C GLY A 366 15.35 17.72 -10.93
N VAL A 367 15.57 16.66 -10.14
CA VAL A 367 14.51 15.72 -9.74
C VAL A 367 14.68 15.23 -8.30
N PHE A 368 13.57 14.87 -7.65
CA PHE A 368 13.62 14.08 -6.43
C PHE A 368 13.89 12.60 -6.72
N ARG A 369 14.70 11.96 -5.87
CA ARG A 369 15.04 10.53 -5.94
C ARG A 369 15.28 9.99 -4.53
N ASP A 370 15.17 8.68 -4.39
CA ASP A 370 15.59 8.01 -3.16
C ASP A 370 17.09 8.22 -2.91
N TYR A 371 17.53 7.98 -1.67
CA TYR A 371 18.95 8.06 -1.32
C TYR A 371 19.45 6.74 -0.70
N ASP A 372 20.48 6.15 -1.31
CA ASP A 372 21.21 5.01 -0.76
C ASP A 372 22.13 5.53 0.34
N TRP A 373 21.64 5.53 1.59
CA TRP A 373 22.36 6.11 2.72
C TRP A 373 23.60 5.31 3.12
N ARG A 374 23.71 4.06 2.68
CA ARG A 374 24.90 3.23 2.88
C ARG A 374 26.00 3.53 1.88
N ARG A 375 25.66 3.88 0.65
CA ARG A 375 26.62 4.25 -0.43
C ARG A 375 26.75 5.74 -0.68
N ALA A 376 25.99 6.56 0.05
CA ALA A 376 25.94 8.01 -0.09
C ALA A 376 25.70 8.48 -1.54
N ARG A 377 24.71 7.89 -2.22
CA ARG A 377 24.37 8.22 -3.60
C ARG A 377 22.86 8.19 -3.84
N PHE A 378 22.40 8.92 -4.84
CA PHE A 378 20.99 8.85 -5.26
C PHE A 378 20.62 7.49 -5.86
N GLY A 379 19.36 7.12 -5.66
CA GLY A 379 18.70 5.99 -6.31
C GLY A 379 18.23 6.32 -7.74
N ALA A 380 17.41 5.43 -8.29
CA ALA A 380 16.83 5.61 -9.62
C ALA A 380 15.77 6.73 -9.61
N PHE A 381 15.56 7.36 -10.77
CA PHE A 381 14.40 8.22 -11.00
C PHE A 381 13.19 7.33 -11.36
N THR A 382 12.10 7.50 -10.62
CA THR A 382 10.87 6.69 -10.72
C THR A 382 9.64 7.58 -10.48
N ALA A 383 8.44 7.05 -10.67
CA ALA A 383 7.19 7.77 -10.42
C ALA A 383 7.03 8.21 -8.95
N ALA A 384 7.74 7.61 -7.99
CA ALA A 384 7.74 8.09 -6.59
C ALA A 384 8.18 9.55 -6.44
N ALA A 385 8.87 10.08 -7.45
CA ALA A 385 9.30 11.46 -7.51
C ALA A 385 8.13 12.47 -7.59
N VAL A 386 6.89 12.03 -7.87
CA VAL A 386 5.69 12.91 -7.89
C VAL A 386 5.14 13.21 -6.50
N VAL A 387 5.46 12.38 -5.50
CA VAL A 387 4.87 12.49 -4.15
C VAL A 387 5.22 13.82 -3.45
N PRO A 388 6.45 14.37 -3.58
CA PRO A 388 6.76 15.72 -3.06
C PRO A 388 5.92 16.85 -3.67
N LEU A 389 5.49 16.72 -4.93
CA LEU A 389 4.59 17.69 -5.57
C LEU A 389 3.18 17.48 -5.03
N PHE A 390 2.73 16.22 -4.97
CA PHE A 390 1.43 15.86 -4.44
C PHE A 390 1.16 16.43 -3.04
N VAL A 391 2.13 16.32 -2.12
CA VAL A 391 1.98 16.81 -0.74
C VAL A 391 2.34 18.30 -0.55
N GLY A 392 2.62 19.05 -1.63
CA GLY A 392 2.98 20.48 -1.54
C GLY A 392 4.34 20.77 -0.88
N LEU A 393 5.28 19.82 -0.93
CA LEU A 393 6.60 19.97 -0.31
C LEU A 393 7.56 20.78 -1.18
N ALA A 394 7.55 20.55 -2.49
CA ALA A 394 8.48 21.15 -3.43
C ALA A 394 8.37 22.68 -3.50
N THR A 395 9.41 23.32 -4.01
CA THR A 395 9.30 24.72 -4.47
C THR A 395 8.77 24.78 -5.91
N PRO A 396 8.17 25.89 -6.36
CA PRO A 396 7.75 26.03 -7.76
C PRO A 396 8.86 25.76 -8.78
N TYR A 397 10.10 26.18 -8.46
CA TYR A 397 11.25 25.89 -9.33
C TYR A 397 11.57 24.39 -9.41
N GLN A 398 11.54 23.68 -8.29
CA GLN A 398 11.74 22.22 -8.28
C GLN A 398 10.62 21.49 -9.02
N ALA A 399 9.37 21.91 -8.81
CA ALA A 399 8.21 21.34 -9.48
C ALA A 399 8.31 21.50 -11.01
N HIS A 400 8.72 22.67 -11.50
CA HIS A 400 8.91 22.93 -12.92
C HIS A 400 9.98 22.01 -13.56
N LEU A 401 11.16 21.91 -12.93
CA LEU A 401 12.22 21.01 -13.41
C LEU A 401 11.77 19.55 -13.42
N GLN A 402 11.00 19.16 -12.40
CA GLN A 402 10.51 17.81 -12.30
C GLN A 402 9.41 17.51 -13.32
N ALA A 403 8.52 18.46 -13.62
CA ALA A 403 7.52 18.33 -14.69
C ALA A 403 8.19 18.07 -16.05
N ILE A 404 9.28 18.78 -16.35
CA ILE A 404 10.10 18.54 -17.55
C ILE A 404 10.64 17.10 -17.55
N ALA A 405 11.22 16.64 -16.44
CA ALA A 405 11.76 15.28 -16.35
C ALA A 405 10.68 14.19 -16.46
N LEU A 406 9.52 14.38 -15.81
CA LEU A 406 8.37 13.47 -15.89
C LEU A 406 7.88 13.33 -17.34
N ARG A 407 7.68 14.46 -18.02
CA ARG A 407 7.26 14.52 -19.42
C ARG A 407 8.23 13.82 -20.35
N HIS A 408 9.54 13.97 -20.15
CA HIS A 408 10.54 13.39 -21.05
C HIS A 408 10.88 11.93 -20.77
N LEU A 409 10.77 11.48 -19.51
CA LEU A 409 11.32 10.18 -19.09
C LEU A 409 10.26 9.15 -18.71
N LEU A 410 9.09 9.58 -18.24
CA LEU A 410 8.06 8.68 -17.70
C LEU A 410 6.70 8.83 -18.39
N LEU A 411 6.39 9.96 -19.00
CA LEU A 411 5.13 10.10 -19.75
C LEU A 411 5.13 9.18 -20.97
N SER A 412 4.01 8.51 -21.16
CA SER A 412 3.70 7.63 -22.28
C SER A 412 2.29 7.92 -22.81
N ASN A 413 1.93 7.30 -23.93
CA ASN A 413 0.60 7.42 -24.52
C ASN A 413 -0.52 6.93 -23.58
N GLY A 414 -0.21 6.06 -22.60
CA GLY A 414 -1.18 5.57 -21.63
C GLY A 414 -1.12 6.20 -20.25
N GLY A 415 -0.30 7.24 -20.05
CA GLY A 415 -0.11 7.92 -18.77
C GLY A 415 1.33 7.87 -18.29
N LEU A 416 1.56 7.91 -16.99
CA LEU A 416 2.88 7.94 -16.38
C LEU A 416 3.40 6.53 -16.04
N LEU A 417 4.54 6.17 -16.62
CA LEU A 417 5.28 4.94 -16.31
C LEU A 417 5.83 4.96 -14.89
N THR A 418 5.88 3.77 -14.29
CA THR A 418 6.40 3.58 -12.93
C THR A 418 7.90 3.84 -12.82
N SER A 419 8.66 3.39 -13.83
CA SER A 419 10.10 3.58 -13.93
C SER A 419 10.53 3.60 -15.41
N MET A 420 11.81 3.88 -15.66
CA MET A 420 12.42 3.79 -17.00
C MET A 420 12.92 2.37 -17.34
N VAL A 421 12.82 1.43 -16.40
CA VAL A 421 13.52 0.14 -16.48
C VAL A 421 12.50 -0.97 -16.71
N GLU A 422 12.70 -1.76 -17.76
CA GLU A 422 11.97 -3.02 -17.91
C GLU A 422 12.70 -4.07 -17.08
N SER A 423 12.23 -4.37 -15.87
CA SER A 423 12.86 -5.37 -14.99
C SER A 423 12.26 -6.77 -15.17
N GLY A 424 10.96 -6.83 -15.49
CA GLY A 424 10.13 -8.03 -15.35
C GLY A 424 9.32 -8.04 -14.03
N GLU A 425 9.65 -7.15 -13.10
CA GLU A 425 8.87 -6.90 -11.90
C GLU A 425 7.67 -5.97 -12.20
N GLN A 426 6.66 -5.99 -11.34
CA GLN A 426 5.40 -5.28 -11.61
C GLN A 426 5.46 -3.76 -11.40
N TRP A 427 6.31 -3.25 -10.51
CA TRP A 427 6.47 -1.81 -10.24
C TRP A 427 7.59 -1.21 -11.08
N ASP A 428 7.51 -1.40 -12.39
CA ASP A 428 8.50 -0.98 -13.39
C ASP A 428 7.86 -0.85 -14.77
N LYS A 429 8.61 -0.32 -15.75
CA LYS A 429 8.18 -0.33 -17.16
C LYS A 429 7.86 -1.78 -17.60
N PRO A 430 6.75 -2.04 -18.31
CA PRO A 430 5.86 -1.09 -18.98
C PRO A 430 4.63 -0.64 -18.18
N ASN A 431 4.55 -0.98 -16.90
CA ASN A 431 3.33 -0.80 -16.13
C ASN A 431 3.12 0.66 -15.67
N GLY A 432 1.86 1.08 -15.71
CA GLY A 432 1.31 2.25 -15.03
C GLY A 432 0.31 1.83 -13.96
N TRP A 433 0.32 2.55 -12.84
CA TRP A 433 -0.52 2.28 -11.67
C TRP A 433 -1.35 3.51 -11.31
N ALA A 434 -2.64 3.31 -11.03
CA ALA A 434 -3.59 4.39 -10.75
C ALA A 434 -3.12 5.36 -9.64
N PRO A 435 -2.56 4.89 -8.50
CA PRO A 435 -1.99 5.77 -7.47
C PRO A 435 -0.98 6.80 -7.98
N MET A 436 -0.09 6.37 -8.88
CA MET A 436 0.95 7.25 -9.42
C MET A 436 0.38 8.29 -10.37
N GLN A 437 -0.68 7.94 -11.11
CA GLN A 437 -1.35 8.89 -12.00
C GLN A 437 -2.05 9.98 -11.19
N TRP A 438 -2.81 9.58 -10.17
CA TRP A 438 -3.50 10.52 -9.29
C TRP A 438 -2.53 11.50 -8.64
N MET A 439 -1.49 11.00 -7.98
CA MET A 439 -0.52 11.86 -7.30
C MET A 439 0.26 12.75 -8.27
N ALA A 440 0.53 12.29 -9.50
CA ALA A 440 1.14 13.13 -10.53
C ALA A 440 0.21 14.27 -10.95
N VAL A 441 -1.05 13.97 -11.27
CA VAL A 441 -2.04 14.96 -11.72
C VAL A 441 -2.27 16.02 -10.64
N VAL A 442 -2.60 15.61 -9.42
CA VAL A 442 -2.81 16.54 -8.29
C VAL A 442 -1.54 17.33 -7.98
N GLY A 443 -0.40 16.64 -7.91
CA GLY A 443 0.87 17.28 -7.62
C GLY A 443 1.26 18.32 -8.66
N LEU A 444 1.06 18.08 -9.95
CA LEU A 444 1.36 19.05 -11.01
C LEU A 444 0.41 20.25 -10.96
N ASN A 445 -0.88 20.02 -10.72
CA ASN A 445 -1.86 21.10 -10.56
C ASN A 445 -1.52 22.03 -9.39
N ASN A 446 -1.06 21.48 -8.25
CA ASN A 446 -0.65 22.26 -7.07
C ASN A 446 0.46 23.29 -7.37
N TYR A 447 1.19 23.13 -8.48
CA TYR A 447 2.27 24.02 -8.89
C TYR A 447 2.03 24.71 -10.24
N GLY A 448 0.82 24.62 -10.79
CA GLY A 448 0.46 25.28 -12.06
C GLY A 448 0.99 24.58 -13.31
N GLU A 449 1.44 23.32 -13.22
CA GLU A 449 1.91 22.51 -14.36
C GLU A 449 0.73 21.77 -15.03
N GLU A 450 -0.40 22.48 -15.20
CA GLU A 450 -1.71 21.95 -15.62
C GLU A 450 -1.64 21.26 -16.99
N SER A 451 -0.83 21.76 -17.92
CA SER A 451 -0.70 21.16 -19.25
C SER A 451 -0.22 19.71 -19.18
N LEU A 452 0.73 19.39 -18.30
CA LEU A 452 1.19 18.02 -18.12
C LEU A 452 0.19 17.19 -17.29
N ALA A 453 -0.44 17.81 -16.29
CA ALA A 453 -1.47 17.14 -15.49
C ALA A 453 -2.65 16.67 -16.37
N ASN A 454 -3.16 17.54 -17.25
CA ASN A 454 -4.24 17.24 -18.18
C ASN A 454 -3.87 16.08 -19.11
N GLU A 455 -2.65 16.10 -19.66
CA GLU A 455 -2.17 15.05 -20.57
C GLU A 455 -2.05 13.69 -19.87
N ILE A 456 -1.53 13.65 -18.64
CA ILE A 456 -1.48 12.41 -17.85
C ILE A 456 -2.89 11.90 -17.57
N ALA A 457 -3.80 12.78 -17.13
CA ALA A 457 -5.18 12.42 -16.81
C ALA A 457 -5.92 11.87 -18.02
N VAL A 458 -5.86 12.55 -19.17
CA VAL A 458 -6.53 12.14 -20.41
C VAL A 458 -5.93 10.83 -20.93
N ASN A 459 -4.60 10.68 -20.94
CA ASN A 459 -3.95 9.44 -21.41
C ASN A 459 -4.34 8.23 -20.53
N TRP A 460 -4.37 8.42 -19.21
CA TRP A 460 -4.77 7.37 -18.27
C TRP A 460 -6.25 7.00 -18.44
N LEU A 461 -7.15 7.99 -18.44
CA LEU A 461 -8.59 7.73 -18.61
C LEU A 461 -8.89 7.07 -19.96
N THR A 462 -8.21 7.48 -21.03
CA THR A 462 -8.32 6.85 -22.34
C THR A 462 -7.88 5.39 -22.30
N THR A 463 -6.78 5.09 -21.59
CA THR A 463 -6.30 3.71 -21.41
C THR A 463 -7.33 2.85 -20.68
N VAL A 464 -7.82 3.33 -19.53
CA VAL A 464 -8.80 2.59 -18.71
C VAL A 464 -10.11 2.41 -19.47
N ASN A 465 -10.63 3.46 -20.11
CA ASN A 465 -11.87 3.38 -20.88
C ASN A 465 -11.75 2.43 -22.07
N ASN A 466 -10.67 2.50 -22.86
CA ASN A 466 -10.45 1.58 -23.98
C ASN A 466 -10.42 0.12 -23.52
N PHE A 467 -9.77 -0.15 -22.40
CA PHE A 467 -9.74 -1.50 -21.83
C PHE A 467 -11.13 -1.94 -21.36
N TYR A 468 -11.88 -1.06 -20.68
CA TYR A 468 -13.24 -1.33 -20.24
C TYR A 468 -14.19 -1.60 -21.41
N GLN A 469 -14.11 -0.85 -22.51
CA GLN A 469 -14.95 -1.08 -23.70
C GLN A 469 -14.71 -2.46 -24.35
N LEU A 470 -13.51 -3.01 -24.22
CA LEU A 470 -13.14 -4.32 -24.78
C LEU A 470 -13.41 -5.49 -23.84
N HIS A 471 -13.27 -5.28 -22.54
CA HIS A 471 -13.24 -6.36 -21.54
C HIS A 471 -14.32 -6.25 -20.46
N HIS A 472 -15.01 -5.10 -20.39
CA HIS A 472 -16.03 -4.78 -19.40
C HIS A 472 -15.57 -4.98 -17.95
N LYS A 473 -14.30 -4.66 -17.66
CA LYS A 473 -13.72 -4.74 -16.32
C LYS A 473 -12.54 -3.78 -16.17
N LEU A 474 -12.20 -3.44 -14.93
CA LEU A 474 -10.98 -2.73 -14.56
C LEU A 474 -10.02 -3.68 -13.87
N VAL A 475 -8.72 -3.37 -13.98
CA VAL A 475 -7.64 -4.22 -13.49
C VAL A 475 -6.69 -3.44 -12.59
N GLU A 476 -5.88 -4.17 -11.84
CA GLU A 476 -4.89 -3.66 -10.89
C GLU A 476 -3.88 -2.68 -11.53
N LYS A 477 -3.37 -3.00 -12.73
CA LYS A 477 -2.35 -2.23 -13.45
C LYS A 477 -2.45 -2.42 -14.97
N TYR A 478 -1.89 -1.47 -15.72
CA TYR A 478 -1.96 -1.44 -17.19
C TYR A 478 -0.57 -1.37 -17.80
N ASP A 479 -0.32 -2.10 -18.89
CA ASP A 479 0.80 -1.80 -19.77
C ASP A 479 0.42 -0.57 -20.60
N ILE A 480 1.17 0.51 -20.38
CA ILE A 480 0.94 1.83 -20.96
C ILE A 480 2.03 2.22 -21.97
N SER A 481 2.92 1.29 -22.31
CA SER A 481 4.09 1.55 -23.16
C SER A 481 3.79 1.52 -24.66
N GLY A 482 2.68 0.88 -25.05
CA GLY A 482 2.27 0.73 -26.45
C GLY A 482 1.03 1.55 -26.82
N ASP A 483 0.64 1.49 -28.10
CA ASP A 483 -0.49 2.26 -28.65
C ASP A 483 -1.87 1.73 -28.23
N ARG A 484 -1.93 0.58 -27.54
CA ARG A 484 -3.18 -0.04 -27.08
C ARG A 484 -3.05 -0.42 -25.62
N ALA A 485 -4.09 -0.12 -24.85
CA ALA A 485 -4.21 -0.56 -23.46
C ALA A 485 -4.15 -2.09 -23.39
N ARG A 486 -3.23 -2.61 -22.60
CA ARG A 486 -3.07 -4.04 -22.35
C ARG A 486 -3.09 -4.31 -20.85
N PRO A 487 -3.52 -5.52 -20.43
CA PRO A 487 -3.37 -5.91 -19.04
C PRO A 487 -1.89 -5.84 -18.67
N GLY A 488 -1.57 -5.13 -17.58
CA GLY A 488 -0.21 -5.12 -17.04
C GLY A 488 0.17 -6.50 -16.49
N GLY A 489 1.47 -6.76 -16.33
CA GLY A 489 1.98 -8.05 -15.89
C GLY A 489 3.23 -7.95 -15.03
N GLY A 490 3.93 -9.07 -14.83
CA GLY A 490 5.14 -9.16 -14.01
C GLY A 490 4.87 -9.34 -12.52
N GLY A 491 5.93 -9.57 -11.76
CA GLY A 491 5.84 -9.90 -10.33
C GLY A 491 5.51 -11.38 -10.06
N GLU A 492 5.01 -11.66 -8.86
CA GLU A 492 4.87 -13.03 -8.32
C GLU A 492 3.46 -13.63 -8.46
N TYR A 493 2.46 -12.87 -8.94
CA TYR A 493 1.08 -13.34 -9.09
C TYR A 493 0.39 -12.80 -10.35
N PRO A 494 -0.68 -13.48 -10.86
CA PRO A 494 -1.44 -13.02 -12.02
C PRO A 494 -2.15 -11.68 -11.79
N LEU A 495 -2.49 -10.96 -12.86
CA LEU A 495 -3.26 -9.71 -12.79
C LEU A 495 -4.61 -9.91 -12.09
N GLN A 496 -4.99 -8.95 -11.22
CA GLN A 496 -6.25 -8.98 -10.49
C GLN A 496 -7.34 -8.11 -11.13
N ASP A 497 -8.57 -8.61 -11.09
CA ASP A 497 -9.78 -7.93 -11.55
C ASP A 497 -10.45 -7.17 -10.38
N GLY A 498 -11.01 -6.00 -10.66
CA GLY A 498 -11.67 -5.17 -9.67
C GLY A 498 -11.64 -3.70 -10.08
N PHE A 499 -10.61 -2.91 -9.82
CA PHE A 499 -9.65 -3.02 -8.71
C PHE A 499 -9.77 -1.74 -7.88
N GLY A 500 -9.81 -1.83 -6.55
CA GLY A 500 -10.18 -0.74 -5.64
C GLY A 500 -9.58 0.62 -5.98
N TRP A 501 -8.26 0.76 -6.11
CA TRP A 501 -7.64 2.05 -6.45
C TRP A 501 -7.94 2.50 -7.88
N THR A 502 -8.17 1.58 -8.82
CA THR A 502 -8.29 1.89 -10.26
C THR A 502 -9.66 2.49 -10.46
N ASN A 503 -10.65 1.88 -9.81
CA ASN A 503 -12.02 2.35 -9.74
C ASN A 503 -12.05 3.73 -9.07
N GLY A 504 -11.37 3.87 -7.93
CA GLY A 504 -11.37 5.11 -7.16
C GLY A 504 -10.74 6.30 -7.90
N VAL A 505 -9.52 6.10 -8.41
CA VAL A 505 -8.79 7.13 -9.16
C VAL A 505 -9.50 7.46 -10.47
N THR A 506 -9.98 6.45 -11.22
CA THR A 506 -10.71 6.68 -12.47
C THR A 506 -11.96 7.50 -12.20
N ARG A 507 -12.75 7.17 -11.17
CA ARG A 507 -13.99 7.88 -10.86
C ARG A 507 -13.75 9.35 -10.51
N ARG A 508 -12.71 9.66 -9.73
CA ARG A 508 -12.31 11.03 -9.37
C ARG A 508 -11.73 11.80 -10.56
N LEU A 509 -10.87 11.16 -11.37
CA LEU A 509 -10.34 11.79 -12.58
C LEU A 509 -11.43 12.04 -13.62
N MET A 510 -12.43 11.16 -13.77
CA MET A 510 -13.56 11.40 -14.68
C MET A 510 -14.40 12.61 -14.25
N ALA A 511 -14.59 12.83 -12.94
CA ALA A 511 -15.27 14.02 -12.45
C ALA A 511 -14.50 15.31 -12.80
N MET A 512 -13.17 15.29 -12.67
CA MET A 512 -12.31 16.45 -12.92
C MET A 512 -12.03 16.69 -14.42
N TYR A 513 -11.81 15.62 -15.20
CA TYR A 513 -11.24 15.65 -16.54
C TYR A 513 -12.13 15.00 -17.61
N GLY A 514 -13.28 14.40 -17.26
CA GLY A 514 -14.13 13.69 -18.21
C GLY A 514 -14.58 14.56 -19.38
N HIS A 515 -14.76 15.86 -19.16
CA HIS A 515 -15.09 16.84 -20.20
C HIS A 515 -13.98 17.08 -21.25
N LEU A 516 -12.76 16.60 -20.99
CA LEU A 516 -11.61 16.67 -21.90
C LEU A 516 -11.39 15.37 -22.67
N MET A 517 -12.12 14.31 -22.35
CA MET A 517 -12.13 13.11 -23.16
C MET A 517 -12.89 13.37 -24.47
N ALA A 518 -12.34 12.90 -25.58
CA ALA A 518 -13.07 12.88 -26.85
C ALA A 518 -14.23 11.86 -26.77
N ASP A 519 -15.36 12.19 -27.40
CA ASP A 519 -16.50 11.27 -27.57
C ASP A 519 -16.11 9.97 -28.29
#